data_AF-A0A4Q2ZBZ7-F1
#
_entry.id   AF-A0A4Q2ZBZ7-F1
#
_cell.length_a   1.000
_cell.length_b   1.000
_cell.length_c   1.000
_cell.angle_alpha   90.00
_cell.angle_beta   90.00
_cell.angle_gamma   90.00
#
_symmetry.space_group_name_H-M   'P 1'
#
loop_
_entity.id
_entity.type
_entity.pdbx_description
1 polymer ?
#
loop_
_entity_poly.entity_id
_entity_poly.type
_entity_poly.pdbx_seq_one_letter_code
_entity_poly.pdbx_strand_id
1 'polypeptide(L)' 'RADGKTMMTSLDGVFAAGDIVRGASLVVWGIRDGRDVAGHMHAWMKAKAAREAVAA' A
#
# COMPACT_ATOMS: atom_id res chain seq x y z
N ARG A 1 -2.81 2.31 -11.93
CA ARG A 1 -3.29 0.97 -11.51
C ARG A 1 -2.45 0.53 -10.31
N ALA A 2 -3.03 -0.10 -9.30
CA ALA A 2 -2.30 -0.62 -8.15
C ALA A 2 -1.74 -2.02 -8.43
N ASP A 3 -0.56 -2.33 -7.90
CA ASP A 3 0.04 -3.65 -7.93
C ASP A 3 -0.72 -4.62 -7.01
N GLY A 4 -0.95 -5.85 -7.49
CA GLY A 4 -1.79 -6.82 -6.78
C GLY A 4 -1.13 -7.45 -5.55
N LYS A 5 0.18 -7.27 -5.34
CA LYS A 5 0.91 -7.83 -4.20
C LYS A 5 1.20 -6.78 -3.13
N THR A 6 1.56 -5.57 -3.54
CA THR A 6 1.99 -4.49 -2.65
C THR A 6 0.92 -3.42 -2.43
N MET A 7 -0.11 -3.40 -3.28
CA MET A 7 -1.14 -2.35 -3.33
C MET A 7 -0.58 -0.95 -3.64
N MET A 8 0.69 -0.84 -4.05
CA MET A 8 1.28 0.43 -4.48
C MET A 8 0.87 0.75 -5.92
N THR A 9 0.60 2.02 -6.19
CA THR A 9 0.29 2.50 -7.53
C THR A 9 1.57 2.69 -8.35
N SER A 10 1.44 3.21 -9.57
CA SER A 10 2.58 3.65 -10.38
C SER A 10 3.32 4.85 -9.80
N LEU A 11 2.71 5.56 -8.84
CA LEU A 11 3.34 6.66 -8.13
C LEU A 11 3.98 6.11 -6.86
N ASP A 12 5.29 6.34 -6.71
CA ASP A 12 6.04 5.88 -5.54
C ASP A 12 5.45 6.46 -4.25
N GLY A 13 5.30 5.59 -3.24
CA GLY A 13 4.71 5.95 -1.96
C GLY A 13 3.18 6.16 -1.95
N VAL A 14 2.50 6.04 -3.09
CA VAL A 14 1.04 6.16 -3.16
C VAL A 14 0.42 4.77 -3.29
N PHE A 15 -0.48 4.43 -2.36
CA PHE A 15 -1.13 3.12 -2.27
C PHE A 15 -2.64 3.24 -2.49
N ALA A 16 -3.26 2.17 -3.01
CA ALA A 16 -4.71 2.06 -3.17
C ALA A 16 -5.16 0.65 -2.83
N ALA A 17 -6.28 0.52 -2.11
CA ALA A 17 -6.82 -0.75 -1.63
C ALA A 17 -8.35 -0.69 -1.52
N GLY A 18 -9.01 -1.86 -1.46
CA GLY A 18 -10.47 -1.98 -1.36
C GLY A 18 -11.18 -1.80 -2.71
N ASP A 19 -12.44 -1.37 -2.68
CA ASP A 19 -13.33 -1.34 -3.84
C ASP A 19 -12.81 -0.46 -4.99
N ILE A 20 -12.00 0.56 -4.70
CA ILE A 20 -11.36 1.39 -5.74
C ILE A 20 -10.38 0.59 -6.62
N VAL A 21 -9.86 -0.53 -6.11
CA VAL A 21 -8.96 -1.45 -6.83
C VAL A 21 -9.68 -2.71 -7.29
N ARG A 22 -10.55 -3.27 -6.45
CA ARG A 22 -11.23 -4.54 -6.67
C ARG A 22 -12.52 -4.42 -7.50
N GLY A 23 -13.17 -3.26 -7.50
CA GLY A 23 -14.56 -3.09 -7.90
C GLY A 23 -15.53 -3.37 -6.75
N ALA A 24 -16.83 -3.17 -6.98
CA ALA A 24 -17.87 -3.32 -5.97
C ALA A 24 -17.80 -4.68 -5.26
N SER A 25 -17.65 -4.67 -3.93
CA SER A 25 -17.43 -5.87 -3.13
C SER A 25 -18.10 -5.82 -1.75
N LEU A 26 -17.76 -6.79 -0.90
CA LEU A 26 -18.22 -6.83 0.49
C LEU A 26 -17.29 -6.00 1.38
N VAL A 27 -17.84 -5.38 2.42
CA VAL A 27 -17.09 -4.58 3.40
C VAL A 27 -15.90 -5.34 4.01
N VAL A 28 -16.05 -6.65 4.26
CA VAL A 28 -14.99 -7.50 4.81
C VAL A 28 -13.74 -7.55 3.91
N TRP A 29 -13.92 -7.44 2.58
CA TRP A 29 -12.80 -7.38 1.64
C TRP A 29 -12.07 -6.05 1.75
N GLY A 30 -12.80 -4.94 1.90
CA GLY A 30 -12.19 -3.64 2.20
C GLY A 30 -11.38 -3.65 3.50
N ILE A 31 -11.90 -4.30 4.55
CA ILE A 31 -11.18 -4.46 5.83
C ILE A 31 -9.90 -5.27 5.64
N ARG A 32 -9.98 -6.39 4.92
CA ARG A 32 -8.81 -7.24 4.63
C ARG A 32 -7.76 -6.47 3.83
N ASP A 33 -8.15 -5.89 2.70
CA ASP A 33 -7.24 -5.15 1.82
C ASP A 33 -6.61 -3.97 2.58
N GLY A 34 -7.37 -3.31 3.48
CA GLY A 34 -6.90 -2.25 4.37
C GLY A 34 -5.83 -2.71 5.37
N ARG A 35 -5.97 -3.92 5.93
CA ARG A 35 -4.96 -4.49 6.84
C ARG A 35 -3.68 -4.86 6.10
N ASP A 36 -3.81 -5.45 4.91
CA ASP A 36 -2.67 -5.87 4.10
C ASP A 36 -1.86 -4.65 3.62
N VAL A 37 -2.53 -3.61 3.08
CA VAL A 37 -1.84 -2.40 2.61
C VAL A 37 -1.14 -1.64 3.74
N ALA A 38 -1.70 -1.62 4.95
CA ALA A 38 -1.07 -0.97 6.11
C ALA A 38 0.32 -1.56 6.42
N GLY A 39 0.48 -2.88 6.30
CA GLY A 39 1.77 -3.55 6.45
C GLY A 39 2.78 -3.11 5.38
N HIS A 40 2.34 -3.00 4.13
CA HIS A 40 3.19 -2.55 3.02
C HIS A 40 3.58 -1.07 3.14
N MET A 41 2.65 -0.20 3.52
CA MET A 41 2.91 1.22 3.79
C MET A 41 3.96 1.38 4.88
N HIS A 42 3.84 0.63 5.99
CA HIS A 42 4.80 0.66 7.09
C HIS A 42 6.20 0.20 6.65
N ALA A 43 6.28 -0.90 5.89
CA ALA A 43 7.55 -1.40 5.37
C ALA A 43 8.21 -0.39 4.44
N TRP A 44 7.43 0.25 3.56
CA TRP A 44 7.94 1.29 2.65
C TRP A 44 8.44 2.52 3.40
N MET A 45 7.68 3.01 4.40
CA MET A 45 8.10 4.16 5.22
C MET A 45 9.41 3.90 5.96
N LYS A 46 9.58 2.70 6.54
CA LYS A 46 10.85 2.29 7.16
C LYS A 46 12.00 2.27 6.18
N ALA A 47 11.79 1.68 4.99
CA ALA A 47 12.81 1.63 3.95
C ALA A 47 13.19 3.03 3.46
N LYS A 48 12.21 3.93 3.30
CA LYS A 48 12.44 5.34 2.93
C LYS A 48 13.29 6.07 3.98
N ALA A 49 12.90 5.99 5.25
CA ALA A 49 13.63 6.60 6.34
C ALA A 49 15.09 6.10 6.43
N ALA A 50 15.31 4.79 6.23
CA ALA A 50 16.66 4.22 6.21
C ALA A 50 17.51 4.75 5.04
N ARG A 51 16.92 4.90 3.84
CA ARG A 51 17.61 5.48 2.67
C ARG A 51 17.97 6.95 2.89
N GLU A 52 17.06 7.72 3.48
CA GLU A 52 17.29 9.13 3.81
C GLU A 52 18.41 9.29 4.84
N ALA A 53 18.47 8.42 5.85
CA ALA A 53 19.53 8.44 6.85
C ALA A 53 20.92 8.07 6.30
N VAL A 54 21.00 7.21 5.27
CA VAL A 54 22.27 6.87 4.60
C VAL A 54 22.74 7.98 3.65
N ALA A 55 21.81 8.76 3.11
CA ALA A 55 22.11 9.87 2.20
C ALA A 55 22.51 11.17 2.92
N ALA A 56 22.26 11.27 4.22
CA ALA A 56 22.64 12.37 5.10
C ALA A 56 24.06 12.18 5.65
#